data_AF-A0A832W3S9-F1
#
_entry.id   AF-A0A832W3S9-F1
#
_cell.length_a   1.000
_cell.length_b   1.000
_cell.length_c   1.000
_cell.angle_alpha   90.00
_cell.angle_beta   90.00
_cell.angle_gamma   90.00
#
_symmetry.space_group_name_H-M   'P 1'
#
loop_
_entity.id
_entity.type
_entity.pdbx_description
1 polymer ?
#
loop_
_entity_poly.entity_id
_entity_poly.type
_entity_poly.pdbx_seq_one_letter_code
_entity_poly.pdbx_strand_id
1 'polypeptide(L)'
;MLNKEELLEKIREVNSQLDEIQRQIDGLTNEINNKRALLDEIRKQIAEVRSLIEGKRNQLQKTRELIGSLVERKSQIINQIRTLRNELLQINITLQKYREKMTIYRNLLSTINEYVGGKPLEKEKLKRIIEQLEYFFETSPTNPEWERQFIKYISQIEKELNLADSMEKVKAHIAELKAQIDDFKNKRESIRNEIARLVQDLTTVKQELSQLKASRQEIYKELTKLKEKREELKKRREELKAEILQLALKRKELREKRRAVQEELEKYNVLLKALELAEKNKARVAARELRAASLKERAEALYNKLLNGERLTHEEIKILIEAGYLPEE
;
A
#
# COMPACT_ATOMS: atom_id res chain seq x y z
N MET A 1 -16.11 -62.04 -47.85
CA MET A 1 -14.85 -61.31 -48.09
C MET A 1 -15.26 -59.97 -48.67
N LEU A 2 -14.83 -58.85 -48.10
CA LEU A 2 -15.14 -57.53 -48.68
C LEU A 2 -14.50 -57.42 -50.06
N ASN A 3 -15.22 -56.83 -50.99
CA ASN A 3 -14.69 -56.52 -52.31
C ASN A 3 -13.75 -55.30 -52.25
N LYS A 4 -12.84 -55.19 -53.23
CA LYS A 4 -11.85 -54.10 -53.29
C LYS A 4 -12.51 -52.71 -53.24
N GLU A 5 -13.62 -52.54 -53.92
CA GLU A 5 -14.38 -51.28 -53.96
C GLU A 5 -14.98 -50.92 -52.61
N GLU A 6 -15.55 -51.89 -51.89
CA GLU A 6 -16.12 -51.71 -50.55
C GLU A 6 -15.03 -51.33 -49.52
N LEU A 7 -13.81 -51.86 -49.66
CA LEU A 7 -12.68 -51.47 -48.81
C LEU A 7 -12.20 -50.05 -49.11
N LEU A 8 -12.16 -49.66 -50.38
CA LEU A 8 -11.80 -48.30 -50.77
C LEU A 8 -12.83 -47.29 -50.26
N GLU A 9 -14.12 -47.63 -50.28
CA GLU A 9 -15.19 -46.80 -49.72
C GLU A 9 -15.04 -46.66 -48.21
N LYS A 10 -14.86 -47.77 -47.48
CA LYS A 10 -14.60 -47.72 -46.03
C LYS A 10 -13.35 -46.92 -45.67
N ILE A 11 -12.27 -47.03 -46.44
CA ILE A 11 -11.06 -46.21 -46.23
C ILE A 11 -11.38 -44.72 -46.43
N ARG A 12 -12.19 -44.35 -47.41
CA ARG A 12 -12.60 -42.94 -47.61
C ARG A 12 -13.45 -42.44 -46.44
N GLU A 13 -14.42 -43.22 -45.98
CA GLU A 13 -15.25 -42.88 -44.82
C GLU A 13 -14.39 -42.67 -43.57
N VAL A 14 -13.50 -43.62 -43.25
CA VAL A 14 -12.63 -43.54 -42.09
C VAL A 14 -11.67 -42.35 -42.18
N ASN A 15 -11.15 -42.03 -43.37
CA ASN A 15 -10.35 -40.81 -43.58
C ASN A 15 -11.16 -39.54 -43.31
N SER A 16 -12.42 -39.48 -43.78
CA SER A 16 -13.27 -38.31 -43.52
C SER A 16 -13.55 -38.13 -42.02
N GLN A 17 -13.77 -39.23 -41.29
CA GLN A 17 -13.93 -39.22 -39.83
C GLN A 17 -12.65 -38.75 -39.12
N LEU A 18 -11.47 -39.16 -39.59
CA LEU A 18 -10.19 -38.68 -39.06
C LEU A 18 -10.03 -37.17 -39.25
N ASP A 19 -10.38 -36.65 -40.43
CA ASP A 19 -10.32 -35.21 -40.73
C ASP A 19 -11.27 -34.41 -39.83
N GLU A 20 -12.48 -34.91 -39.59
CA GLU A 20 -13.45 -34.29 -38.69
C GLU A 20 -12.94 -34.26 -37.24
N ILE A 21 -12.45 -35.40 -36.73
CA ILE A 21 -11.88 -35.48 -35.37
C ILE A 21 -10.67 -34.54 -35.26
N GLN A 22 -9.85 -34.46 -36.30
CA GLN A 22 -8.70 -33.56 -36.33
C GLN A 22 -9.13 -32.09 -36.24
N ARG A 23 -10.14 -31.68 -37.01
CA ARG A 23 -10.71 -30.32 -36.94
C ARG A 23 -11.24 -30.02 -35.54
N GLN A 24 -11.92 -30.96 -34.89
CA GLN A 24 -12.41 -30.79 -33.51
C GLN A 24 -11.25 -30.63 -32.51
N ILE A 25 -10.17 -31.41 -32.64
CA ILE A 25 -8.97 -31.29 -31.80
C ILE A 25 -8.31 -29.91 -31.95
N ASP A 26 -8.23 -29.41 -33.19
CA ASP A 26 -7.63 -28.11 -33.49
C ASP A 26 -8.50 -26.97 -32.94
N GLY A 27 -9.83 -27.08 -33.08
CA GLY A 27 -10.80 -26.16 -32.47
C GLY A 27 -10.64 -26.08 -30.95
N LEU A 28 -10.65 -27.23 -30.25
CA LEU A 28 -10.43 -27.27 -28.80
C LEU A 28 -9.05 -26.73 -28.40
N THR A 29 -8.02 -26.96 -29.22
CA THR A 29 -6.67 -26.44 -28.95
C THR A 29 -6.65 -24.91 -29.02
N ASN A 30 -7.34 -24.33 -30.00
CA ASN A 30 -7.48 -22.88 -30.11
C ASN A 30 -8.27 -22.29 -28.93
N GLU A 31 -9.38 -22.92 -28.54
CA GLU A 31 -10.15 -22.48 -27.35
C GLU A 31 -9.33 -22.52 -26.06
N ILE A 32 -8.55 -23.59 -25.84
CA ILE A 32 -7.64 -23.71 -24.70
C ILE A 32 -6.62 -22.59 -24.72
N ASN A 33 -6.02 -22.29 -25.87
CA ASN A 33 -5.03 -21.23 -26.01
C ASN A 33 -5.63 -19.85 -25.72
N ASN A 34 -6.84 -19.57 -26.22
CA ASN A 34 -7.56 -18.33 -25.95
C ASN A 34 -7.86 -18.17 -24.45
N LYS A 35 -8.36 -19.22 -23.78
CA LYS A 35 -8.61 -19.18 -22.33
C LYS A 35 -7.33 -19.04 -21.52
N ARG A 36 -6.20 -19.61 -21.97
CA ARG A 36 -4.88 -19.40 -21.35
C ARG A 36 -4.41 -17.95 -21.46
N ALA A 37 -4.62 -17.31 -22.61
CA ALA A 37 -4.31 -15.88 -22.76
C ALA A 37 -5.12 -15.02 -21.78
N LEU A 38 -6.44 -15.25 -21.69
CA LEU A 38 -7.31 -14.58 -20.71
C LEU A 38 -6.87 -14.85 -19.26
N LEU A 39 -6.43 -16.07 -18.96
CA LEU A 39 -5.92 -16.43 -17.64
C LEU A 39 -4.67 -15.61 -17.27
N ASP A 40 -3.77 -15.41 -18.23
CA ASP A 40 -2.55 -14.61 -18.04
C ASP A 40 -2.86 -13.12 -17.89
N GLU A 41 -3.85 -12.60 -18.61
CA GLU A 41 -4.36 -11.23 -18.40
C GLU A 41 -4.94 -11.05 -16.98
N ILE A 42 -5.78 -11.99 -16.52
CA ILE A 42 -6.32 -11.94 -15.16
C ILE A 42 -5.21 -12.03 -14.11
N ARG A 43 -4.17 -12.83 -14.35
CA ARG A 43 -3.00 -12.89 -13.46
C ARG A 43 -2.28 -11.55 -13.38
N LYS A 44 -2.10 -10.83 -14.50
CA LYS A 44 -1.54 -9.48 -14.53
C LYS A 44 -2.42 -8.50 -13.75
N GLN A 45 -3.73 -8.49 -13.99
CA GLN A 45 -4.66 -7.64 -13.25
C GLN A 45 -4.64 -7.92 -11.74
N ILE A 46 -4.54 -9.18 -11.32
CA ILE A 46 -4.38 -9.54 -9.90
C ILE A 46 -3.07 -8.96 -9.33
N ALA A 47 -1.97 -9.01 -10.08
CA ALA A 47 -0.69 -8.46 -9.65
C ALA A 47 -0.76 -6.93 -9.50
N GLU A 48 -1.37 -6.24 -10.45
CA GLU A 48 -1.62 -4.80 -10.38
C GLU A 48 -2.47 -4.42 -9.17
N VAL A 49 -3.60 -5.11 -8.95
CA VAL A 49 -4.47 -4.85 -7.79
C VAL A 49 -3.73 -5.11 -6.48
N ARG A 50 -2.85 -6.12 -6.41
CA ARG A 50 -2.00 -6.33 -5.21
C ARG A 50 -1.07 -5.16 -4.97
N SER A 51 -0.40 -4.66 -6.01
CA SER A 51 0.47 -3.49 -5.92
C SER A 51 -0.30 -2.25 -5.44
N LEU A 52 -1.50 -2.01 -5.98
CA LEU A 52 -2.36 -0.91 -5.55
C LEU A 52 -2.78 -1.04 -4.08
N ILE A 53 -3.13 -2.25 -3.62
CA ILE A 53 -3.46 -2.52 -2.20
C ILE A 53 -2.25 -2.20 -1.31
N GLU A 54 -1.05 -2.61 -1.71
CA GLU A 54 0.17 -2.35 -0.97
C GLU A 54 0.49 -0.86 -0.90
N GLY A 55 0.36 -0.14 -2.03
CA GLY A 55 0.46 1.31 -2.07
C GLY A 55 -0.52 2.00 -1.10
N LYS A 56 -1.79 1.58 -1.08
CA LYS A 56 -2.80 2.11 -0.16
C LYS A 56 -2.50 1.77 1.31
N ARG A 57 -1.93 0.59 1.60
CA ARG A 57 -1.47 0.24 2.96
C ARG A 57 -0.32 1.13 3.42
N ASN A 58 0.64 1.43 2.54
CA ASN A 58 1.75 2.33 2.86
C ASN A 58 1.26 3.76 3.10
N GLN A 59 0.32 4.26 2.27
CA GLN A 59 -0.35 5.54 2.52
C GLN A 59 -1.06 5.54 3.88
N LEU A 60 -1.79 4.47 4.20
CA LEU A 60 -2.47 4.32 5.48
C LEU A 60 -1.48 4.35 6.66
N GLN A 61 -0.34 3.68 6.55
CA GLN A 61 0.69 3.73 7.58
C GLN A 61 1.21 5.15 7.81
N LYS A 62 1.60 5.86 6.73
CA LYS A 62 2.05 7.26 6.81
C LYS A 62 0.99 8.16 7.45
N THR A 63 -0.28 8.03 7.06
CA THR A 63 -1.36 8.82 7.69
C THR A 63 -1.53 8.51 9.18
N ARG A 64 -1.33 7.26 9.61
CA ARG A 64 -1.39 6.88 11.04
C ARG A 64 -0.25 7.49 11.83
N GLU A 65 0.97 7.45 11.29
CA GLU A 65 2.16 8.07 11.90
C GLU A 65 1.97 9.58 12.06
N LEU A 66 1.50 10.26 11.00
CA LEU A 66 1.18 11.69 11.05
C LEU A 66 0.11 12.00 12.10
N ILE A 67 -0.98 11.23 12.15
CA ILE A 67 -2.01 11.39 13.19
C ILE A 67 -1.41 11.20 14.58
N GLY A 68 -0.54 10.20 14.78
CA GLY A 68 0.18 9.98 16.04
C GLY A 68 0.96 11.21 16.47
N SER A 69 1.81 11.73 15.59
CA SER A 69 2.63 12.92 15.85
C SER A 69 1.78 14.16 16.19
N LEU A 70 0.64 14.36 15.52
CA LEU A 70 -0.26 15.48 15.81
C LEU A 70 -1.01 15.30 17.13
N VAL A 71 -1.35 14.07 17.52
CA VAL A 71 -1.95 13.78 18.83
C VAL A 71 -0.95 14.08 19.95
N GLU A 72 0.32 13.73 19.77
CA GLU A 72 1.41 14.08 20.70
C GLU A 72 1.61 15.59 20.77
N ARG A 73 1.70 16.27 19.63
CA ARG A 73 1.80 17.74 19.60
C ARG A 73 0.61 18.41 20.30
N LYS A 74 -0.60 17.91 20.07
CA LYS A 74 -1.81 18.39 20.76
C LYS A 74 -1.71 18.21 22.27
N SER A 75 -1.23 17.07 22.77
CA SER A 75 -1.11 16.83 24.22
C SER A 75 -0.04 17.75 24.84
N GLN A 76 1.08 17.96 24.16
CA GLN A 76 2.12 18.92 24.57
C GLN A 76 1.57 20.34 24.70
N ILE A 77 0.85 20.82 23.68
CA ILE A 77 0.24 22.16 23.71
C ILE A 77 -0.76 22.28 24.86
N ILE A 78 -1.60 21.25 25.09
CA ILE A 78 -2.55 21.25 26.22
C ILE A 78 -1.82 21.33 27.57
N ASN A 79 -0.72 20.59 27.72
CA ASN A 79 0.09 20.61 28.94
C ASN A 79 0.74 21.99 29.14
N GLN A 80 1.30 22.60 28.10
CA GLN A 80 1.87 23.96 28.15
C GLN A 80 0.81 25.00 28.52
N ILE A 81 -0.38 24.94 27.94
CA ILE A 81 -1.49 25.84 28.32
C ILE A 81 -1.85 25.64 29.80
N ARG A 82 -1.86 24.41 30.29
CA ARG A 82 -2.15 24.11 31.71
C ARG A 82 -1.07 24.69 32.64
N THR A 83 0.21 24.54 32.31
CA THR A 83 1.30 25.10 33.13
C THR A 83 1.25 26.62 33.15
N LEU A 84 1.11 27.26 31.99
CA LEU A 84 1.00 28.72 31.88
C LEU A 84 -0.24 29.26 32.61
N ARG A 85 -1.38 28.54 32.60
CA ARG A 85 -2.55 28.93 33.39
C ARG A 85 -2.31 28.87 34.90
N ASN A 86 -1.56 27.88 35.37
CA ASN A 86 -1.18 27.80 36.78
C ASN A 86 -0.24 28.93 37.17
N GLU A 87 0.75 29.25 36.33
CA GLU A 87 1.65 30.40 36.52
C GLU A 87 0.86 31.73 36.56
N LEU A 88 -0.08 31.91 35.65
CA LEU A 88 -0.96 33.08 35.62
C LEU A 88 -1.79 33.20 36.91
N LEU A 89 -2.27 32.08 37.45
CA LEU A 89 -2.98 32.03 38.73
C LEU A 89 -2.06 32.46 39.89
N GLN A 90 -0.82 31.96 39.94
CA GLN A 90 0.15 32.36 40.95
C GLN A 90 0.49 33.85 40.86
N ILE A 91 0.70 34.38 39.66
CA ILE A 91 0.95 35.81 39.43
C ILE A 91 -0.24 36.67 39.87
N ASN A 92 -1.47 36.22 39.66
CA ASN A 92 -2.64 36.96 40.13
C ASN A 92 -2.71 37.00 41.66
N ILE A 93 -2.39 35.89 42.34
CA ILE A 93 -2.33 35.84 43.81
C ILE A 93 -1.24 36.78 44.34
N THR A 94 -0.04 36.75 43.76
CA THR A 94 1.05 37.66 44.19
C THR A 94 0.68 39.11 43.94
N LEU A 95 0.14 39.45 42.76
CA LEU A 95 -0.35 40.79 42.44
C LEU A 95 -1.38 41.29 43.47
N GLN A 96 -2.31 40.42 43.90
CA GLN A 96 -3.28 40.78 44.92
C GLN A 96 -2.60 41.12 46.25
N LYS A 97 -1.66 40.30 46.72
CA LYS A 97 -0.87 40.55 47.95
C LYS A 97 -0.12 41.89 47.87
N TYR A 98 0.51 42.20 46.73
CA TYR A 98 1.23 43.46 46.55
C TYR A 98 0.28 44.67 46.51
N ARG A 99 -0.90 44.54 45.91
CA ARG A 99 -1.93 45.58 45.94
C ARG A 99 -2.44 45.85 47.36
N GLU A 100 -2.71 44.80 48.13
CA GLU A 100 -3.12 44.92 49.54
C GLU A 100 -2.05 45.63 50.38
N LYS A 101 -0.78 45.20 50.28
CA LYS A 101 0.35 45.90 50.91
C LYS A 101 0.41 47.38 50.51
N MET A 102 0.23 47.66 49.22
CA MET A 102 0.28 49.03 48.72
C MET A 102 -0.84 49.91 49.28
N THR A 103 -2.05 49.35 49.47
CA THR A 103 -3.16 50.05 50.14
C THR A 103 -2.81 50.36 51.59
N ILE A 104 -2.19 49.42 52.32
CA ILE A 104 -1.75 49.64 53.71
C ILE A 104 -0.74 50.79 53.79
N TYR A 105 0.31 50.78 52.94
CA TYR A 105 1.30 51.86 52.94
C TYR A 105 0.71 53.22 52.53
N ARG A 106 -0.25 53.25 51.60
CA ARG A 106 -0.97 54.48 51.24
C ARG A 106 -1.80 55.01 52.40
N ASN A 107 -2.49 54.13 53.12
CA ASN A 107 -3.28 54.52 54.29
C ASN A 107 -2.37 55.03 55.40
N LEU A 108 -1.25 54.36 55.66
CA LEU A 108 -0.25 54.81 56.64
C LEU A 108 0.33 56.19 56.25
N LEU A 109 0.61 56.41 54.96
CA LEU A 109 1.03 57.72 54.47
C LEU A 109 -0.07 58.77 54.67
N SER A 110 -1.35 58.42 54.46
CA SER A 110 -2.49 59.32 54.74
C SER A 110 -2.55 59.70 56.20
N THR A 111 -2.46 58.74 57.12
CA THR A 111 -2.50 59.01 58.56
C THR A 111 -1.34 59.88 59.03
N ILE A 112 -0.14 59.68 58.46
CA ILE A 112 1.02 60.53 58.77
C ILE A 112 0.83 61.94 58.20
N ASN A 113 0.30 62.06 56.98
CA ASN A 113 -0.01 63.37 56.38
C ASN A 113 -1.07 64.15 57.17
N GLU A 114 -2.11 63.48 57.67
CA GLU A 114 -3.15 64.07 58.51
C GLU A 114 -2.56 64.58 59.83
N TYR A 115 -1.70 63.79 60.49
CA TYR A 115 -1.01 64.20 61.71
C TYR A 115 -0.14 65.46 61.53
N VAL A 116 0.54 65.57 60.39
CA VAL A 116 1.42 66.71 60.04
C VAL A 116 0.60 67.92 59.50
N GLY A 117 -0.70 67.76 59.30
CA GLY A 117 -1.58 68.82 58.78
C GLY A 117 -1.31 69.17 57.32
N GLY A 118 -0.78 68.23 56.53
CA GLY A 118 -0.51 68.42 55.10
C GLY A 118 0.64 69.36 54.76
N LYS A 119 1.39 69.86 55.76
CA LYS A 119 2.56 70.71 55.53
C LYS A 119 3.74 69.88 55.01
N PRO A 120 4.48 70.35 54.00
CA PRO A 120 5.72 69.71 53.59
C PRO A 120 6.76 69.86 54.72
N LEU A 121 7.17 68.74 55.31
CA LEU A 121 8.28 68.71 56.26
C LEU A 121 9.59 68.80 55.49
N GLU A 122 10.22 69.97 55.52
CA GLU A 122 11.53 70.20 54.90
C GLU A 122 12.65 69.71 55.83
N LYS A 123 12.97 68.41 55.71
CA LYS A 123 14.00 67.71 56.49
C LYS A 123 15.33 68.47 56.60
N GLU A 124 15.80 69.07 55.51
CA GLU A 124 17.05 69.84 55.50
C GLU A 124 16.95 71.14 56.32
N LYS A 125 15.80 71.82 56.29
CA LYS A 125 15.58 73.02 57.10
C LYS A 125 15.49 72.66 58.59
N LEU A 126 14.78 71.58 58.93
CA LEU A 126 14.66 71.12 60.32
C LEU A 126 16.01 70.71 60.93
N LYS A 127 16.86 70.02 60.15
CA LYS A 127 18.24 69.70 60.57
C LYS A 127 19.10 70.93 60.82
N ARG A 128 19.06 71.90 59.89
CA ARG A 128 19.78 73.18 60.04
C ARG A 128 19.31 73.96 61.26
N ILE A 129 18.00 73.94 61.55
CA ILE A 129 17.44 74.60 62.73
C ILE A 129 17.91 73.89 64.02
N ILE A 130 17.97 72.55 64.06
CA ILE A 130 18.56 71.82 65.20
C ILE A 130 20.02 72.20 65.39
N GLU A 131 20.84 72.13 64.34
CA GLU A 131 22.28 72.48 64.41
C GLU A 131 22.49 73.92 64.90
N GLN A 132 21.66 74.86 64.44
CA GLN A 132 21.70 76.26 64.89
C GLN A 132 21.24 76.42 66.35
N LEU A 133 20.22 75.68 66.79
CA LEU A 133 19.71 75.72 68.16
C LEU A 133 20.68 75.07 69.16
N GLU A 134 21.34 73.97 68.79
CA GLU A 134 22.38 73.31 69.57
C GLU A 134 23.61 74.24 69.71
N TYR A 135 24.06 74.85 68.60
CA TYR A 135 25.13 75.83 68.63
C TYR A 135 24.81 77.04 69.53
N PHE A 136 23.57 77.55 69.46
CA PHE A 136 23.12 78.65 70.33
C PHE A 136 23.07 78.25 71.81
N PHE A 137 22.68 77.01 72.09
CA PHE A 137 22.61 76.46 73.44
C PHE A 137 24.02 76.26 74.05
N GLU A 138 24.99 75.81 73.26
CA GLU A 138 26.39 75.65 73.69
C GLU A 138 27.11 76.98 73.94
N THR A 139 26.70 78.07 73.28
CA THR A 139 27.38 79.37 73.33
C THR A 139 26.70 80.43 74.21
N SER A 140 25.52 80.15 74.77
CA SER A 140 24.73 81.13 75.55
C SER A 140 24.53 80.71 77.02
N PRO A 141 24.68 81.62 78.01
CA PRO A 141 24.40 81.34 79.42
C PRO A 141 22.89 81.37 79.69
N THR A 142 22.29 80.26 80.13
CA THR A 142 20.83 80.09 80.08
C THR A 142 20.20 79.83 81.46
N ASN A 143 19.00 80.39 81.68
CA ASN A 143 18.15 80.24 82.87
C ASN A 143 17.42 78.86 82.85
N PRO A 144 17.26 78.16 84.00
CA PRO A 144 16.64 76.82 84.07
C PRO A 144 15.26 76.66 83.40
N GLU A 145 14.43 77.72 83.37
CA GLU A 145 13.13 77.66 82.67
C GLU A 145 13.28 77.71 81.15
N TRP A 146 14.26 78.48 80.67
CA TRP A 146 14.59 78.59 79.25
C TRP A 146 15.21 77.29 78.73
N GLU A 147 16.09 76.64 79.50
CA GLU A 147 16.62 75.31 79.14
C GLU A 147 15.51 74.28 78.97
N ARG A 148 14.51 74.27 79.87
CA ARG A 148 13.36 73.37 79.76
C ARG A 148 12.50 73.64 78.53
N GLN A 149 12.32 74.91 78.15
CA GLN A 149 11.59 75.25 76.92
C GLN A 149 12.41 74.92 75.67
N PHE A 150 13.73 75.14 75.68
CA PHE A 150 14.63 74.76 74.60
C PHE A 150 14.62 73.26 74.35
N ILE A 151 14.76 72.46 75.41
CA ILE A 151 14.70 70.99 75.33
C ILE A 151 13.33 70.54 74.79
N LYS A 152 12.23 71.21 75.18
CA LYS A 152 10.90 70.92 74.61
C LYS A 152 10.82 71.25 73.11
N TYR A 153 11.36 72.39 72.69
CA TYR A 153 11.38 72.81 71.28
C TYR A 153 12.27 71.89 70.42
N ILE A 154 13.50 71.59 70.86
CA ILE A 154 14.40 70.64 70.18
C ILE A 154 13.72 69.27 70.08
N SER A 155 13.12 68.77 71.17
CA SER A 155 12.38 67.50 71.16
C SER A 155 11.18 67.50 70.20
N GLN A 156 10.50 68.64 70.00
CA GLN A 156 9.45 68.77 68.99
C GLN A 156 10.01 68.72 67.57
N ILE A 157 11.10 69.42 67.29
CA ILE A 157 11.75 69.43 65.96
C ILE A 157 12.32 68.03 65.64
N GLU A 158 12.88 67.33 66.62
CA GLU A 158 13.32 65.93 66.46
C GLU A 158 12.16 64.98 66.13
N LYS A 159 10.99 65.15 66.78
CA LYS A 159 9.78 64.38 66.44
C LYS A 159 9.32 64.66 65.01
N GLU A 160 9.32 65.92 64.59
CA GLU A 160 8.99 66.32 63.22
C GLU A 160 10.00 65.75 62.20
N LEU A 161 11.29 65.74 62.53
CA LEU A 161 12.33 65.15 61.70
C LEU A 161 12.15 63.63 61.55
N ASN A 162 11.87 62.93 62.65
CA ASN A 162 11.58 61.49 62.65
C ASN A 162 10.33 61.16 61.81
N LEU A 163 9.30 62.01 61.85
CA LEU A 163 8.11 61.88 61.01
C LEU A 163 8.47 62.06 59.52
N ALA A 164 9.29 63.05 59.18
CA ALA A 164 9.76 63.28 57.82
C ALA A 164 10.51 62.05 57.26
N ASP A 165 11.41 61.46 58.06
CA ASP A 165 12.13 60.24 57.71
C ASP A 165 11.17 59.05 57.51
N SER A 166 10.16 58.91 58.37
CA SER A 166 9.16 57.85 58.24
C SER A 166 8.33 58.00 56.96
N MET A 167 7.96 59.23 56.59
CA MET A 167 7.24 59.52 55.35
C MET A 167 8.07 59.20 54.11
N GLU A 168 9.35 59.55 54.11
CA GLU A 168 10.28 59.27 53.01
C GLU A 168 10.42 57.76 52.78
N LYS A 169 10.61 56.98 53.86
CA LYS A 169 10.65 55.51 53.81
C LYS A 169 9.36 54.91 53.26
N VAL A 170 8.20 55.40 53.71
CA VAL A 170 6.89 54.92 53.24
C VAL A 170 6.68 55.23 51.75
N LYS A 171 7.05 56.44 51.31
CA LYS A 171 7.01 56.83 49.89
C LYS A 171 7.93 55.94 49.04
N ALA A 172 9.13 55.63 49.52
CA ALA A 172 10.05 54.72 48.85
C ALA A 172 9.44 53.31 48.71
N HIS A 173 8.91 52.73 49.78
CA HIS A 173 8.23 51.43 49.71
C HIS A 173 7.01 51.44 48.78
N ILE A 174 6.24 52.53 48.73
CA ILE A 174 5.14 52.67 47.77
C ILE A 174 5.67 52.66 46.33
N ALA A 175 6.80 53.33 46.05
CA ALA A 175 7.40 53.34 44.72
C ALA A 175 7.93 51.95 44.32
N GLU A 176 8.61 51.24 45.22
CA GLU A 176 9.07 49.86 45.02
C GLU A 176 7.90 48.92 44.73
N LEU A 177 6.81 49.01 45.52
CA LEU A 177 5.61 48.20 45.31
C LEU A 177 4.94 48.50 43.96
N LYS A 178 4.94 49.76 43.49
CA LYS A 178 4.45 50.10 42.14
C LYS A 178 5.26 49.38 41.07
N ALA A 179 6.58 49.51 41.11
CA ALA A 179 7.48 48.87 40.15
C ALA A 179 7.24 47.36 40.10
N GLN A 180 7.20 46.69 41.26
CA GLN A 180 6.93 45.24 41.32
C GLN A 180 5.55 44.88 40.76
N ILE A 181 4.51 45.66 41.06
CA ILE A 181 3.16 45.45 40.50
C ILE A 181 3.19 45.57 38.97
N ASP A 182 3.89 46.55 38.42
CA ASP A 182 3.98 46.76 36.98
C ASP A 182 4.77 45.63 36.29
N ASP A 183 5.85 45.14 36.90
CA ASP A 183 6.58 43.95 36.42
C ASP A 183 5.68 42.71 36.36
N PHE A 184 4.89 42.45 37.41
CA PHE A 184 3.96 41.33 37.42
C PHE A 184 2.81 41.50 36.42
N LYS A 185 2.35 42.74 36.14
CA LYS A 185 1.36 42.98 35.07
C LYS A 185 1.95 42.62 33.71
N ASN A 186 3.19 43.03 33.43
CA ASN A 186 3.88 42.74 32.17
C ASN A 186 4.07 41.23 31.99
N LYS A 187 4.53 40.51 33.03
CA LYS A 187 4.63 39.04 33.02
C LYS A 187 3.27 38.36 32.81
N ARG A 188 2.21 38.89 33.44
CA ARG A 188 0.85 38.36 33.24
C ARG A 188 0.39 38.52 31.80
N GLU A 189 0.72 39.64 31.17
CA GLU A 189 0.35 39.92 29.78
C GLU A 189 1.13 39.05 28.78
N SER A 190 2.43 38.84 29.00
CA SER A 190 3.22 37.93 28.17
C SER A 190 2.66 36.50 28.20
N ILE A 191 2.34 35.98 29.38
CA ILE A 191 1.74 34.64 29.53
C ILE A 191 0.37 34.55 28.85
N ARG A 192 -0.46 35.60 28.94
CA ARG A 192 -1.75 35.63 28.23
C ARG A 192 -1.56 35.55 26.71
N ASN A 193 -0.59 36.27 26.18
CA ASN A 193 -0.28 36.26 24.75
C ASN A 193 0.25 34.89 24.30
N GLU A 194 1.10 34.25 25.09
CA GLU A 194 1.56 32.88 24.83
C GLU A 194 0.42 31.87 24.85
N ILE A 195 -0.48 31.93 25.85
CA ILE A 195 -1.68 31.08 25.89
C ILE A 195 -2.54 31.30 24.64
N ALA A 196 -2.73 32.56 24.19
CA ALA A 196 -3.51 32.85 23.00
C ALA A 196 -2.91 32.21 21.73
N ARG A 197 -1.58 32.30 21.56
CA ARG A 197 -0.86 31.64 20.46
C ARG A 197 -1.01 30.12 20.51
N LEU A 198 -0.78 29.51 21.68
CA LEU A 198 -0.95 28.06 21.86
C LEU A 198 -2.38 27.59 21.60
N VAL A 199 -3.38 28.39 21.94
CA VAL A 199 -4.79 28.08 21.61
C VAL A 199 -5.01 28.10 20.10
N GLN A 200 -4.43 29.06 19.38
CA GLN A 200 -4.48 29.09 17.92
C GLN A 200 -3.79 27.86 17.31
N ASP A 201 -2.60 27.50 17.76
CA ASP A 201 -1.90 26.28 17.33
C ASP A 201 -2.71 25.01 17.63
N LEU A 202 -3.43 24.99 18.75
CA LEU A 202 -4.30 23.87 19.09
C LEU A 202 -5.51 23.78 18.13
N THR A 203 -6.01 24.90 17.62
CA THR A 203 -7.08 24.89 16.61
C THR A 203 -6.59 24.38 15.26
N THR A 204 -5.39 24.78 14.81
CA THR A 204 -4.81 24.31 13.55
C THR A 204 -4.52 22.81 13.61
N VAL A 205 -3.89 22.32 14.69
CA VAL A 205 -3.65 20.88 14.89
C VAL A 205 -4.96 20.07 14.90
N LYS A 206 -6.04 20.60 15.47
CA LYS A 206 -7.36 19.95 15.44
C LYS A 206 -7.92 19.86 14.01
N GLN A 207 -7.77 20.91 13.21
CA GLN A 207 -8.20 20.93 11.81
C GLN A 207 -7.43 19.90 10.98
N GLU A 208 -6.09 19.89 11.08
CA GLU A 208 -5.23 18.91 10.41
C GLU A 208 -5.60 17.46 10.81
N LEU A 209 -5.83 17.21 12.11
CA LEU A 209 -6.30 15.90 12.59
C LEU A 209 -7.64 15.49 11.99
N SER A 210 -8.56 16.44 11.79
CA SER A 210 -9.86 16.15 11.19
C SER A 210 -9.72 15.77 9.70
N GLN A 211 -8.88 16.50 8.97
CA GLN A 211 -8.61 16.24 7.55
C GLN A 211 -7.90 14.90 7.36
N LEU A 212 -6.88 14.58 8.17
CA LEU A 212 -6.20 13.29 8.12
C LEU A 212 -7.10 12.12 8.50
N LYS A 213 -8.06 12.32 9.42
CA LYS A 213 -9.04 11.27 9.75
C LYS A 213 -9.99 11.02 8.59
N ALA A 214 -10.41 12.06 7.87
CA ALA A 214 -11.25 11.94 6.68
C ALA A 214 -10.50 11.21 5.54
N SER A 215 -9.28 11.65 5.22
CA SER A 215 -8.47 10.99 4.18
C SER A 215 -8.17 9.52 4.53
N ARG A 216 -7.92 9.22 5.82
CA ARG A 216 -7.77 7.85 6.30
C ARG A 216 -9.02 7.00 6.04
N GLN A 217 -10.23 7.54 6.25
CA GLN A 217 -11.49 6.83 5.96
C GLN A 217 -11.66 6.56 4.46
N GLU A 218 -11.29 7.52 3.61
CA GLU A 218 -11.31 7.34 2.15
C GLU A 218 -10.36 6.23 1.69
N ILE A 219 -9.12 6.21 2.20
CA ILE A 219 -8.15 5.15 1.92
C ILE A 219 -8.71 3.77 2.32
N TYR A 220 -9.41 3.66 3.47
CA TYR A 220 -10.07 2.41 3.85
C TYR A 220 -11.15 1.98 2.85
N LYS A 221 -12.00 2.91 2.39
CA LYS A 221 -13.05 2.62 1.39
C LYS A 221 -12.46 2.16 0.05
N GLU A 222 -11.35 2.75 -0.38
CA GLU A 222 -10.66 2.31 -1.60
C GLU A 222 -10.04 0.93 -1.41
N LEU A 223 -9.46 0.68 -0.24
CA LEU A 223 -8.83 -0.59 0.09
C LEU A 223 -9.84 -1.75 0.19
N THR A 224 -11.08 -1.49 0.65
CA THR A 224 -12.15 -2.49 0.60
C THR A 224 -12.54 -2.82 -0.84
N LYS A 225 -12.76 -1.80 -1.68
CA LYS A 225 -13.07 -2.00 -3.12
C LYS A 225 -11.99 -2.78 -3.86
N LEU A 226 -10.71 -2.47 -3.60
CA LEU A 226 -9.60 -3.21 -4.21
C LEU A 226 -9.54 -4.67 -3.74
N LYS A 227 -9.86 -4.94 -2.48
CA LYS A 227 -9.93 -6.31 -1.96
C LYS A 227 -11.07 -7.10 -2.60
N GLU A 228 -12.25 -6.49 -2.75
CA GLU A 228 -13.40 -7.09 -3.44
C GLU A 228 -13.04 -7.44 -4.89
N LYS A 229 -12.51 -6.46 -5.65
CA LYS A 229 -12.02 -6.67 -7.02
C LYS A 229 -10.98 -7.80 -7.10
N ARG A 230 -10.07 -7.89 -6.13
CA ARG A 230 -9.08 -8.97 -6.08
C ARG A 230 -9.73 -10.35 -5.90
N GLU A 231 -10.73 -10.46 -5.05
CA GLU A 231 -11.45 -11.73 -4.83
C GLU A 231 -12.30 -12.11 -6.05
N GLU A 232 -12.94 -11.16 -6.71
CA GLU A 232 -13.63 -11.39 -7.99
C GLU A 232 -12.69 -11.94 -9.07
N LEU A 233 -11.53 -11.29 -9.25
CA LEU A 233 -10.51 -11.77 -10.20
C LEU A 233 -9.99 -13.16 -9.85
N LYS A 234 -9.83 -13.48 -8.56
CA LYS A 234 -9.44 -14.83 -8.14
C LYS A 234 -10.51 -15.87 -8.49
N LYS A 235 -11.79 -15.58 -8.27
CA LYS A 235 -12.89 -16.49 -8.65
C LYS A 235 -12.87 -16.76 -10.15
N ARG A 236 -12.82 -15.71 -10.96
CA ARG A 236 -12.74 -15.82 -12.42
C ARG A 236 -11.51 -16.59 -12.89
N ARG A 237 -10.38 -16.43 -12.21
CA ARG A 237 -9.15 -17.21 -12.47
C ARG A 237 -9.36 -18.70 -12.23
N GLU A 238 -10.03 -19.09 -11.15
CA GLU A 238 -10.30 -20.50 -10.86
C GLU A 238 -11.34 -21.10 -11.83
N GLU A 239 -12.38 -20.34 -12.20
CA GLU A 239 -13.35 -20.72 -13.23
C GLU A 239 -12.65 -21.01 -14.57
N LEU A 240 -11.80 -20.08 -15.06
CA LEU A 240 -11.05 -20.30 -16.31
C LEU A 240 -10.14 -21.53 -16.24
N LYS A 241 -9.50 -21.81 -15.09
CA LYS A 241 -8.69 -23.02 -14.93
C LYS A 241 -9.55 -24.28 -15.05
N ALA A 242 -10.72 -24.29 -14.41
CA ALA A 242 -11.65 -25.41 -14.48
C ALA A 242 -12.12 -25.65 -15.93
N GLU A 243 -12.47 -24.60 -16.65
CA GLU A 243 -12.84 -24.68 -18.07
C GLU A 243 -11.69 -25.20 -18.94
N ILE A 244 -10.46 -24.71 -18.74
CA ILE A 244 -9.28 -25.19 -19.46
C ILE A 244 -9.06 -26.70 -19.19
N LEU A 245 -9.25 -27.15 -17.95
CA LEU A 245 -9.13 -28.57 -17.59
C LEU A 245 -10.19 -29.41 -18.30
N GLN A 246 -11.46 -28.97 -18.32
CA GLN A 246 -12.53 -29.68 -19.04
C GLN A 246 -12.25 -29.77 -20.54
N LEU A 247 -11.82 -28.68 -21.18
CA LEU A 247 -11.44 -28.70 -22.60
C LEU A 247 -10.24 -29.62 -22.86
N ALA A 248 -9.26 -29.64 -21.94
CA ALA A 248 -8.10 -30.52 -22.06
C ALA A 248 -8.48 -32.01 -21.98
N LEU A 249 -9.44 -32.37 -21.12
CA LEU A 249 -9.99 -33.73 -21.03
C LEU A 249 -10.72 -34.12 -22.32
N LYS A 250 -11.65 -33.28 -22.80
CA LYS A 250 -12.35 -33.52 -24.08
C LYS A 250 -11.38 -33.69 -25.24
N ARG A 251 -10.32 -32.87 -25.30
CA ARG A 251 -9.28 -33.00 -26.33
C ARG A 251 -8.50 -34.31 -26.21
N LYS A 252 -8.26 -34.80 -24.99
CA LYS A 252 -7.61 -36.10 -24.76
C LYS A 252 -8.50 -37.24 -25.26
N GLU A 253 -9.78 -37.21 -24.94
CA GLU A 253 -10.76 -38.20 -25.43
C GLU A 253 -10.83 -38.22 -26.97
N LEU A 254 -10.86 -37.05 -27.61
CA LEU A 254 -10.82 -36.97 -29.09
C LEU A 254 -9.52 -37.54 -29.66
N ARG A 255 -8.38 -37.33 -29.00
CA ARG A 255 -7.10 -37.92 -29.44
C ARG A 255 -7.10 -39.44 -29.32
N GLU A 256 -7.73 -39.99 -28.27
CA GLU A 256 -7.90 -41.44 -28.12
C GLU A 256 -8.83 -42.00 -29.20
N LYS A 257 -9.97 -41.34 -29.47
CA LYS A 257 -10.85 -41.70 -30.59
C LYS A 257 -10.12 -41.65 -31.93
N ARG A 258 -9.34 -40.59 -32.19
CA ARG A 258 -8.52 -40.47 -33.41
C ARG A 258 -7.57 -41.65 -33.57
N ARG A 259 -6.90 -42.08 -32.49
CA ARG A 259 -5.99 -43.24 -32.51
C ARG A 259 -6.73 -44.53 -32.87
N ALA A 260 -7.88 -44.78 -32.25
CA ALA A 260 -8.69 -45.97 -32.56
C ALA A 260 -9.12 -46.00 -34.03
N VAL A 261 -9.63 -44.87 -34.55
CA VAL A 261 -10.01 -44.75 -35.97
C VAL A 261 -8.80 -44.90 -36.91
N GLN A 262 -7.63 -44.42 -36.49
CA GLN A 262 -6.39 -44.59 -37.25
C GLN A 262 -5.93 -46.06 -37.29
N GLU A 263 -6.07 -46.81 -36.20
CA GLU A 263 -5.81 -48.26 -36.18
C GLU A 263 -6.80 -49.02 -37.08
N GLU A 264 -8.07 -48.62 -37.13
CA GLU A 264 -9.05 -49.18 -38.07
C GLU A 264 -8.67 -48.90 -39.53
N LEU A 265 -8.22 -47.68 -39.83
CA LEU A 265 -7.72 -47.32 -41.15
C LEU A 265 -6.51 -48.19 -41.55
N GLU A 266 -5.56 -48.39 -40.66
CA GLU A 266 -4.40 -49.25 -40.89
C GLU A 266 -4.81 -50.70 -41.18
N LYS A 267 -5.78 -51.24 -40.43
CA LYS A 267 -6.35 -52.58 -40.70
C LYS A 267 -6.95 -52.66 -42.11
N TYR A 268 -7.77 -51.69 -42.51
CA TYR A 268 -8.35 -51.67 -43.85
C TYR A 268 -7.30 -51.54 -44.95
N ASN A 269 -6.26 -50.72 -44.75
CA ASN A 269 -5.15 -50.58 -45.69
C ASN A 269 -4.34 -51.89 -45.85
N VAL A 270 -4.09 -52.60 -44.76
CA VAL A 270 -3.43 -53.92 -44.80
C VAL A 270 -4.28 -54.94 -45.55
N LEU A 271 -5.59 -54.98 -45.28
CA LEU A 271 -6.53 -55.85 -46.00
C LEU A 271 -6.57 -55.54 -47.50
N LEU A 272 -6.64 -54.26 -47.87
CA LEU A 272 -6.59 -53.82 -49.26
C LEU A 272 -5.31 -54.29 -49.95
N LYS A 273 -4.15 -54.08 -49.32
CA LYS A 273 -2.85 -54.51 -49.86
C LYS A 273 -2.75 -56.04 -50.00
N ALA A 274 -3.29 -56.78 -49.03
CA ALA A 274 -3.34 -58.24 -49.09
C ALA A 274 -4.21 -58.73 -50.26
N LEU A 275 -5.37 -58.10 -50.48
CA LEU A 275 -6.23 -58.40 -51.63
C LEU A 275 -5.55 -58.07 -52.96
N GLU A 276 -4.90 -56.93 -53.09
CA GLU A 276 -4.17 -56.57 -54.31
C GLU A 276 -3.04 -57.55 -54.62
N LEU A 277 -2.32 -58.02 -53.59
CA LEU A 277 -1.29 -59.06 -53.75
C LEU A 277 -1.91 -60.40 -54.15
N ALA A 278 -3.05 -60.77 -53.56
CA ALA A 278 -3.77 -61.99 -53.92
C ALA A 278 -4.29 -61.95 -55.37
N GLU A 279 -4.86 -60.83 -55.81
CA GLU A 279 -5.28 -60.59 -57.20
C GLU A 279 -4.09 -60.70 -58.16
N LYS A 280 -2.97 -60.04 -57.85
CA LYS A 280 -1.74 -60.12 -58.66
C LYS A 280 -1.19 -61.55 -58.72
N ASN A 281 -1.20 -62.28 -57.61
CA ASN A 281 -0.76 -63.66 -57.57
C ASN A 281 -1.68 -64.57 -58.37
N LYS A 282 -3.00 -64.42 -58.26
CA LYS A 282 -3.98 -65.14 -59.10
C LYS A 282 -3.75 -64.86 -60.58
N ALA A 283 -3.58 -63.58 -60.96
CA ALA A 283 -3.27 -63.20 -62.34
C ALA A 283 -1.94 -63.80 -62.83
N ARG A 284 -0.92 -63.85 -61.96
CA ARG A 284 0.38 -64.47 -62.27
C ARG A 284 0.27 -65.99 -62.42
N VAL A 285 -0.52 -66.67 -61.58
CA VAL A 285 -0.79 -68.11 -61.68
C VAL A 285 -1.57 -68.41 -62.96
N ALA A 286 -2.66 -67.69 -63.22
CA ALA A 286 -3.42 -67.84 -64.47
C ALA A 286 -2.57 -67.57 -65.71
N ALA A 287 -1.70 -66.55 -65.69
CA ALA A 287 -0.76 -66.29 -66.77
C ALA A 287 0.28 -67.41 -66.93
N ARG A 288 0.74 -68.03 -65.84
CA ARG A 288 1.63 -69.20 -65.88
C ARG A 288 0.92 -70.43 -66.42
N GLU A 289 -0.33 -70.67 -66.01
CA GLU A 289 -1.16 -71.77 -66.50
C GLU A 289 -1.47 -71.61 -67.99
N LEU A 290 -1.85 -70.41 -68.45
CA LEU A 290 -2.04 -70.12 -69.88
C LEU A 290 -0.75 -70.31 -70.67
N ARG A 291 0.39 -69.84 -70.16
CA ARG A 291 1.71 -70.08 -70.79
C ARG A 291 2.02 -71.57 -70.85
N ALA A 292 1.85 -72.31 -69.76
CA ALA A 292 2.07 -73.74 -69.70
C ALA A 292 1.14 -74.51 -70.65
N ALA A 293 -0.14 -74.12 -70.76
CA ALA A 293 -1.09 -74.68 -71.71
C ALA A 293 -0.65 -74.42 -73.15
N SER A 294 -0.29 -73.17 -73.49
CA SER A 294 0.20 -72.84 -74.84
C SER A 294 1.53 -73.53 -75.20
N LEU A 295 2.40 -73.76 -74.21
CA LEU A 295 3.64 -74.53 -74.37
C LEU A 295 3.34 -76.02 -74.58
N LYS A 296 2.37 -76.59 -73.83
CA LYS A 296 1.90 -77.96 -74.02
C LYS A 296 1.27 -78.17 -75.39
N GLU A 297 0.38 -77.28 -75.82
CA GLU A 297 -0.24 -77.35 -77.16
C GLU A 297 0.81 -77.29 -78.28
N ARG A 298 1.81 -76.39 -78.15
CA ARG A 298 2.95 -76.33 -79.09
C ARG A 298 3.80 -77.59 -79.04
N ALA A 299 4.07 -78.13 -77.86
CA ALA A 299 4.84 -79.35 -77.67
C ALA A 299 4.09 -80.58 -78.21
N GLU A 300 2.78 -80.69 -78.03
CA GLU A 300 1.94 -81.75 -78.61
C GLU A 300 1.95 -81.70 -80.14
N ALA A 301 1.83 -80.50 -80.73
CA ALA A 301 1.92 -80.33 -82.17
C ALA A 301 3.31 -80.75 -82.71
N LEU A 302 4.40 -80.42 -82.01
CA LEU A 302 5.76 -80.82 -82.38
C LEU A 302 6.03 -82.31 -82.12
N TYR A 303 5.46 -82.90 -81.07
CA TYR A 303 5.56 -84.32 -80.76
C TYR A 303 4.81 -85.18 -81.78
N ASN A 304 3.64 -84.71 -82.24
CA ASN A 304 2.93 -85.34 -83.35
C ASN A 304 3.72 -85.28 -84.67
N LYS A 305 4.47 -84.19 -84.93
CA LYS A 305 5.40 -84.12 -86.06
C LYS A 305 6.58 -85.09 -85.92
N LEU A 306 7.13 -85.25 -84.71
CA LEU A 306 8.18 -86.23 -84.39
C LEU A 306 7.69 -87.66 -84.67
N LEU A 307 6.49 -88.02 -84.20
CA LEU A 307 5.87 -89.33 -84.42
C LEU A 307 5.64 -89.64 -85.92
N ASN A 308 5.44 -88.60 -86.74
CA ASN A 308 5.28 -88.71 -88.19
C ASN A 308 6.62 -88.77 -88.95
N GLY A 309 7.77 -88.72 -88.27
CA GLY A 309 9.10 -88.96 -88.86
C GLY A 309 9.78 -87.73 -89.49
N GLU A 310 9.31 -86.51 -89.19
CA GLU A 310 9.91 -85.27 -89.69
C GLU A 310 11.12 -84.81 -88.84
N ARG A 311 12.15 -84.21 -89.46
CA ARG A 311 13.34 -83.71 -88.74
C ARG A 311 13.00 -82.44 -87.97
N LEU A 312 13.19 -82.47 -86.64
CA LEU A 312 13.05 -81.29 -85.78
C LEU A 312 14.32 -80.43 -85.77
N THR A 313 14.13 -79.12 -85.62
CA THR A 313 15.21 -78.16 -85.39
C THR A 313 15.65 -78.15 -83.92
N HIS A 314 16.88 -77.69 -83.65
CA HIS A 314 17.42 -77.62 -82.28
C HIS A 314 16.54 -76.78 -81.33
N GLU A 315 15.85 -75.76 -81.86
CA GLU A 315 14.91 -74.94 -81.09
C GLU A 315 13.61 -75.68 -80.78
N GLU A 316 13.10 -76.50 -81.71
CA GLU A 316 11.90 -77.33 -81.49
C GLU A 316 12.16 -78.50 -80.53
N ILE A 317 13.37 -79.06 -80.53
CA ILE A 317 13.80 -80.07 -79.55
C ILE A 317 13.87 -79.46 -78.15
N LYS A 318 14.37 -78.22 -78.02
CA LYS A 318 14.42 -77.50 -76.74
C LYS A 318 13.02 -77.26 -76.15
N ILE A 319 12.03 -76.97 -76.99
CA ILE A 319 10.63 -76.78 -76.58
C ILE A 319 10.00 -78.09 -76.07
N LEU A 320 10.35 -79.24 -76.66
CA LEU A 320 9.90 -80.56 -76.19
C LEU A 320 10.52 -80.98 -74.85
N ILE A 321 11.80 -80.63 -74.64
CA ILE A 321 12.49 -80.83 -73.35
C ILE A 321 11.88 -79.93 -72.28
N GLU A 322 11.71 -78.63 -72.55
CA GLU A 322 11.11 -77.67 -71.61
C GLU A 322 9.66 -78.02 -71.24
N ALA A 323 8.94 -78.75 -72.09
CA ALA A 323 7.58 -79.23 -71.83
C ALA A 323 7.52 -80.63 -71.18
N GLY A 324 8.65 -81.32 -71.01
CA GLY A 324 8.77 -82.63 -70.34
C GLY A 324 8.42 -83.85 -71.19
N TYR A 325 8.38 -83.72 -72.52
CA TYR A 325 8.09 -84.83 -73.45
C TYR A 325 9.32 -85.69 -73.81
N LEU A 326 10.54 -85.21 -73.49
CA LEU A 326 11.81 -85.92 -73.68
C LEU A 326 12.64 -85.81 -72.39
N PRO A 327 13.41 -86.84 -71.99
CA PRO A 327 14.29 -86.77 -70.82
C PRO A 327 15.43 -85.78 -71.05
N GLU A 328 15.81 -85.03 -70.01
CA GLU A 328 17.03 -84.23 -70.00
C GLU A 328 18.23 -85.19 -69.93
N GLU A 329 19.09 -85.19 -70.95
CA GLU A 329 20.41 -85.83 -70.92
C GLU A 329 21.46 -84.92 -70.29
#